data_AF-A0A813EBL5-F1
#
_entry.id   AF-A0A813EBL5-F1
#
_cell.length_a   1.000
_cell.length_b   1.000
_cell.length_c   1.000
_cell.angle_alpha   90.00
_cell.angle_beta   90.00
_cell.angle_gamma   90.00
#
_symmetry.space_group_name_H-M   'P 1'
#
loop_
_entity.id
_entity.type
_entity.pdbx_description
1 polymer ?
#
loop_
_entity_poly.entity_id
_entity_poly.type
_entity_poly.pdbx_seq_one_letter_code
_entity_poly.pdbx_strand_id
1 'polypeptide(L)'
;MAFRASVLVAALVALASAAEPEVTHKVFFDVKMGDAEPQRITIGLYGKDVPKTVSNFVHLCTGDKGKATTGQPLHYKGSAFHRIIPNFMIQGGDFTRGDGTGGESIFGAKFPDENFNLKHTGPGVLSMANAGPNTNGSQFFITTVTTSWLDNRHVVFGKVIEGMDVVTAMEAIGTSSGKPQQKVTIHDSGLLEGADMGANTIRLYGNDPNVSKRDFLDEAMKDGFSVISGMSDYGFIQGPTPCEKDNWYCFDQVYESYMVNLKHGLTINNFTSYHPALKALIISNEPDLKVKPRSLTCRAMVSSWDAILQAEKDLGVTGNPIAFTVTFTFASWGAGAPGLSQMQDFYHCLKNPGAAPTLYTPKNDVLKAYNERFVNSFNTNNPAADVKRLLIDKYARSFWNSALKIPLFIGEYHSTYKAVRQDLKDMMAVASDQRYPFFMGLNFFEFSVRYDKGGSEMNFGAFGYGNCLLSNMNFSGDVYSIWNLVPTKDKVGDSMDAAIADVYGAGAVPLRLKSSNCMDASLGAS
;
A
#
# COMPACT_ATOMS: atom_id res chain seq x y z
N MET A 1 -42.29 -7.35 53.05
CA MET A 1 -41.66 -7.24 51.70
C MET A 1 -40.62 -6.11 51.76
N ALA A 2 -39.54 -6.23 50.98
CA ALA A 2 -38.37 -5.34 50.86
C ALA A 2 -37.25 -5.61 51.90
N PHE A 3 -36.26 -6.45 51.59
CA PHE A 3 -35.08 -6.32 50.70
C PHE A 3 -33.82 -5.96 51.51
N ARG A 4 -33.02 -6.98 51.82
CA ARG A 4 -31.63 -6.85 52.27
C ARG A 4 -30.78 -6.54 51.03
N ALA A 5 -30.12 -5.39 51.00
CA ALA A 5 -29.13 -5.06 49.98
C ALA A 5 -27.80 -5.72 50.34
N SER A 6 -27.45 -6.79 49.61
CA SER A 6 -26.09 -7.35 49.62
C SER A 6 -25.23 -6.52 48.66
N VAL A 7 -24.19 -5.87 49.20
CA VAL A 7 -23.15 -5.22 48.40
C VAL A 7 -22.19 -6.31 47.92
N LEU A 8 -22.25 -6.66 46.63
CA LEU A 8 -21.21 -7.45 45.96
C LEU A 8 -20.11 -6.50 45.50
N VAL A 9 -18.94 -6.58 46.12
CA VAL A 9 -17.71 -6.00 45.57
C VAL A 9 -17.18 -6.99 44.54
N ALA A 10 -17.43 -6.72 43.25
CA ALA A 10 -16.78 -7.43 42.16
C ALA A 10 -15.38 -6.83 41.96
N ALA A 11 -14.35 -7.54 42.40
CA ALA A 11 -12.97 -7.22 42.05
C ALA A 11 -12.77 -7.49 40.56
N LEU A 12 -12.67 -6.43 39.74
CA LEU A 12 -12.16 -6.55 38.37
C LEU A 12 -10.66 -6.84 38.45
N VAL A 13 -10.28 -8.10 38.21
CA VAL A 13 -8.90 -8.43 37.83
C VAL A 13 -8.75 -8.03 36.38
N ALA A 14 -8.08 -6.90 36.13
CA ALA A 14 -7.62 -6.55 34.79
C ALA A 14 -6.53 -7.56 34.40
N LEU A 15 -6.87 -8.52 33.53
CA LEU A 15 -5.88 -9.30 32.81
C LEU A 15 -5.18 -8.35 31.85
N ALA A 16 -3.96 -7.94 32.21
CA ALA A 16 -3.07 -7.25 31.29
C ALA A 16 -2.76 -8.19 30.13
N SER A 17 -3.33 -7.94 28.94
CA SER A 17 -2.86 -8.53 27.70
C SER A 17 -1.45 -8.00 27.46
N ALA A 18 -0.45 -8.89 27.44
CA ALA A 18 0.86 -8.52 26.92
C ALA A 18 0.68 -8.03 25.48
N ALA A 19 1.32 -6.91 25.12
CA ALA A 19 1.31 -6.40 23.76
C ALA A 19 1.95 -7.45 22.82
N GLU A 20 1.37 -7.65 21.63
CA GLU A 20 2.00 -8.51 20.62
C GLU A 20 3.38 -7.95 20.22
N PRO A 21 4.36 -8.82 19.90
CA PRO A 21 5.67 -8.37 19.44
C PRO A 21 5.58 -7.55 18.15
N GLU A 22 6.40 -6.52 18.05
CA GLU A 22 6.40 -5.58 16.93
C GLU A 22 7.01 -6.21 15.68
N VAL A 23 6.27 -6.24 14.57
CA VAL A 23 6.79 -6.67 13.27
C VAL A 23 7.61 -5.54 12.66
N THR A 24 8.92 -5.75 12.50
CA THR A 24 9.85 -4.75 11.95
C THR A 24 10.28 -5.01 10.51
N HIS A 25 10.13 -6.24 10.02
CA HIS A 25 10.42 -6.62 8.63
C HIS A 25 9.34 -7.56 8.11
N LYS A 26 9.09 -7.55 6.80
CA LYS A 26 8.19 -8.50 6.13
C LYS A 26 8.93 -9.21 5.01
N VAL A 27 8.98 -10.53 5.07
CA VAL A 27 9.57 -11.38 4.02
C VAL A 27 8.48 -12.25 3.42
N PHE A 28 8.72 -12.79 2.23
CA PHE A 28 7.80 -13.70 1.58
C PHE A 28 8.47 -15.00 1.15
N PHE A 29 7.65 -16.05 1.07
CA PHE A 29 7.95 -17.28 0.35
C PHE A 29 6.85 -17.56 -0.68
N ASP A 30 7.23 -17.74 -1.94
CA ASP A 30 6.36 -18.36 -2.93
C ASP A 30 6.60 -19.86 -2.88
N VAL A 31 5.65 -20.61 -2.33
CA VAL A 31 5.76 -22.04 -2.07
C VAL A 31 5.10 -22.82 -3.19
N LYS A 32 5.83 -23.78 -3.75
CA LYS A 32 5.35 -24.72 -4.76
C LYS A 32 5.18 -26.11 -4.16
N MET A 33 3.99 -26.69 -4.32
CA MET A 33 3.62 -28.04 -3.85
C MET A 33 3.46 -28.97 -5.06
N GLY A 34 4.41 -29.87 -5.27
CA GLY A 34 4.48 -30.69 -6.49
C GLY A 34 4.61 -29.81 -7.74
N ASP A 35 3.70 -30.02 -8.71
CA ASP A 35 3.67 -29.26 -9.96
C ASP A 35 2.70 -28.08 -9.95
N ALA A 36 2.02 -27.81 -8.82
CA ALA A 36 1.07 -26.71 -8.70
C ALA A 36 1.73 -25.32 -8.86
N GLU A 37 0.93 -24.30 -9.19
CA GLU A 37 1.41 -22.92 -9.21
C GLU A 37 1.87 -22.47 -7.82
N PRO A 38 2.96 -21.67 -7.71
CA PRO A 38 3.44 -21.16 -6.44
C PRO A 38 2.38 -20.31 -5.72
N GLN A 39 2.23 -20.51 -4.41
CA GLN A 39 1.34 -19.73 -3.55
C GLN A 39 2.16 -19.00 -2.47
N ARG A 40 1.74 -17.78 -2.13
CA ARG A 40 2.53 -16.88 -1.28
C ARG A 40 2.21 -17.02 0.20
N ILE A 41 3.27 -17.04 1.01
CA ILE A 41 3.24 -16.85 2.46
C ILE A 41 4.00 -15.55 2.77
N THR A 42 3.37 -14.65 3.52
CA THR A 42 4.02 -13.44 4.04
C THR A 42 4.28 -13.59 5.53
N ILE A 43 5.50 -13.29 5.95
CA ILE A 43 5.99 -13.49 7.32
C ILE A 43 6.46 -12.16 7.88
N GLY A 44 5.92 -11.76 9.04
CA GLY A 44 6.40 -10.64 9.84
C GLY A 44 7.49 -11.08 10.82
N LEU A 45 8.57 -10.32 10.93
CA LEU A 45 9.75 -10.64 11.75
C LEU A 45 9.92 -9.65 12.91
N TYR A 46 10.32 -10.15 14.08
CA TYR A 46 10.41 -9.39 15.34
C TYR A 46 11.82 -8.82 15.57
N GLY A 47 12.29 -7.96 14.67
CA GLY A 47 13.69 -7.51 14.67
C GLY A 47 14.06 -6.58 15.83
N LYS A 48 13.09 -6.12 16.62
CA LYS A 48 13.34 -5.38 17.86
C LYS A 48 13.71 -6.31 19.02
N ASP A 49 13.08 -7.48 19.08
CA ASP A 49 13.30 -8.48 20.14
C ASP A 49 14.51 -9.37 19.84
N VAL A 50 14.70 -9.75 18.58
CA VAL A 50 15.74 -10.69 18.13
C VAL A 50 16.41 -10.22 16.82
N PRO A 51 17.08 -9.04 16.82
CA PRO A 51 17.66 -8.43 15.62
C PRO A 51 18.65 -9.32 14.88
N LYS A 52 19.48 -10.10 15.59
CA LYS A 52 20.49 -10.96 14.95
C LYS A 52 19.84 -12.14 14.23
N THR A 53 18.83 -12.75 14.86
CA THR A 53 18.06 -13.87 14.29
C THR A 53 17.26 -13.40 13.07
N VAL A 54 16.64 -12.22 13.16
CA VAL A 54 15.91 -11.61 12.04
C VAL A 54 16.85 -11.25 10.90
N SER A 55 18.00 -10.63 11.17
CA SER A 55 19.01 -10.32 10.15
C SER A 55 19.46 -11.56 9.38
N ASN A 56 19.72 -12.68 10.08
CA ASN A 56 20.02 -13.95 9.43
C ASN A 56 18.91 -14.40 8.48
N PHE A 57 17.66 -14.37 8.94
CA PHE A 57 16.54 -14.84 8.14
C PHE A 57 16.26 -13.95 6.92
N VAL A 58 16.31 -12.62 7.08
CA VAL A 58 16.12 -11.65 5.99
C VAL A 58 17.15 -11.87 4.89
N HIS A 59 18.42 -11.96 5.25
CA HIS A 59 19.51 -12.13 4.28
C HIS A 59 19.49 -13.50 3.59
N LEU A 60 19.02 -14.54 4.28
CA LEU A 60 18.75 -15.84 3.66
C LEU A 60 17.50 -15.81 2.76
N CYS A 61 16.53 -14.91 2.99
CA CYS A 61 15.40 -14.72 2.07
C CYS A 61 15.82 -13.98 0.80
N THR A 62 16.71 -12.99 0.90
CA THR A 62 17.15 -12.16 -0.25
C THR A 62 18.32 -12.75 -1.04
N GLY A 63 19.17 -13.56 -0.39
CA GLY A 63 20.35 -14.14 -1.03
C GLY A 63 21.52 -13.17 -1.22
N ASP A 64 21.56 -12.05 -0.50
CA ASP A 64 22.51 -10.95 -0.71
C ASP A 64 23.89 -11.16 -0.05
N LYS A 65 24.08 -12.25 0.73
CA LYS A 65 25.34 -12.55 1.46
C LYS A 65 26.29 -13.48 0.73
N GLY A 66 26.07 -13.75 -0.56
CA GLY A 66 26.96 -14.56 -1.38
C GLY A 66 26.78 -16.06 -1.15
N LYS A 67 27.86 -16.78 -0.82
CA LYS A 67 27.88 -18.25 -0.77
C LYS A 67 28.25 -18.77 0.61
N ALA A 68 27.66 -19.89 1.00
CA ALA A 68 28.00 -20.66 2.18
C ALA A 68 29.36 -21.36 2.00
N THR A 69 29.94 -21.84 3.09
CA THR A 69 31.21 -22.58 3.07
C THR A 69 31.16 -23.85 2.21
N THR A 70 29.97 -24.42 2.04
CA THR A 70 29.71 -25.60 1.19
C THR A 70 29.55 -25.26 -0.31
N GLY A 71 29.60 -23.97 -0.67
CA GLY A 71 29.59 -23.47 -2.06
C GLY A 71 28.21 -23.09 -2.61
N GLN A 72 27.12 -23.50 -1.96
CA GLN A 72 25.75 -23.09 -2.31
C GLN A 72 25.52 -21.61 -1.96
N PRO A 73 24.63 -20.90 -2.65
CA PRO A 73 24.20 -19.55 -2.25
C PRO A 73 23.62 -19.55 -0.83
N LEU A 74 23.89 -18.50 -0.05
CA LEU A 74 23.22 -18.22 1.22
C LEU A 74 21.79 -17.73 0.95
N HIS A 75 20.92 -18.61 0.45
CA HIS A 75 19.59 -18.25 -0.06
C HIS A 75 18.57 -19.39 0.12
N TYR A 76 17.37 -19.07 0.59
CA TYR A 76 16.26 -20.02 0.73
C TYR A 76 15.60 -20.42 -0.59
N LYS A 77 15.69 -19.59 -1.64
CA LYS A 77 15.19 -19.92 -2.97
C LYS A 77 15.72 -21.26 -3.46
N GLY A 78 14.81 -22.16 -3.81
CA GLY A 78 15.08 -23.53 -4.24
C GLY A 78 15.19 -24.57 -3.12
N SER A 79 15.26 -24.15 -1.85
CA SER A 79 15.27 -25.08 -0.71
C SER A 79 13.88 -25.69 -0.44
N ALA A 80 13.84 -26.78 0.32
CA ALA A 80 12.62 -27.54 0.56
C ALA A 80 12.16 -27.49 2.03
N PHE A 81 10.85 -27.61 2.22
CA PHE A 81 10.27 -28.02 3.49
C PHE A 81 10.43 -29.54 3.61
N HIS A 82 11.56 -29.95 4.18
CA HIS A 82 11.98 -31.36 4.23
C HIS A 82 11.29 -32.15 5.34
N ARG A 83 10.63 -31.49 6.30
CA ARG A 83 9.93 -32.15 7.40
C ARG A 83 8.62 -31.44 7.76
N ILE A 84 7.48 -32.09 7.53
CA ILE A 84 6.11 -31.58 7.76
C ILE A 84 5.35 -32.62 8.59
N ILE A 85 4.98 -32.26 9.82
CA ILE A 85 4.25 -33.14 10.76
C ILE A 85 2.88 -32.50 11.07
N PRO A 86 1.77 -33.14 10.67
CA PRO A 86 0.44 -32.64 10.98
C PRO A 86 0.18 -32.51 12.49
N ASN A 87 -0.53 -31.45 12.88
CA ASN A 87 -0.79 -31.02 14.25
C ASN A 87 0.49 -30.73 15.05
N PHE A 88 1.53 -30.24 14.38
CA PHE A 88 2.77 -29.86 15.02
C PHE A 88 3.42 -28.66 14.35
N MET A 89 4.12 -28.88 13.22
CA MET A 89 4.90 -27.85 12.54
C MET A 89 5.35 -28.27 11.14
N ILE A 90 5.75 -27.28 10.35
CA ILE A 90 6.41 -27.43 9.05
C ILE A 90 7.83 -26.85 9.13
N GLN A 91 8.84 -27.63 8.75
CA GLN A 91 10.25 -27.30 8.89
C GLN A 91 10.96 -27.29 7.53
N GLY A 92 11.80 -26.28 7.33
CA GLY A 92 12.55 -26.04 6.10
C GLY A 92 13.88 -25.33 6.36
N GLY A 93 14.45 -24.72 5.32
CA GLY A 93 15.64 -23.88 5.43
C GLY A 93 16.99 -24.59 5.35
N ASP A 94 17.01 -25.88 4.98
CA ASP A 94 18.26 -26.57 4.60
C ASP A 94 18.50 -26.37 3.09
N PHE A 95 19.28 -25.34 2.74
CA PHE A 95 19.66 -25.04 1.36
C PHE A 95 20.99 -25.70 0.93
N THR A 96 21.73 -26.33 1.84
CA THR A 96 23.03 -26.93 1.52
C THR A 96 22.90 -28.41 1.14
N ARG A 97 22.06 -29.17 1.86
CA ARG A 97 21.82 -30.61 1.60
C ARG A 97 20.37 -30.92 1.24
N GLY A 98 19.43 -30.12 1.72
CA GLY A 98 18.00 -30.29 1.43
C GLY A 98 17.34 -31.48 2.12
N ASP A 99 18.01 -32.12 3.10
CA ASP A 99 17.53 -33.32 3.80
C ASP A 99 17.33 -33.12 5.30
N GLY A 100 17.61 -31.93 5.80
CA GLY A 100 17.51 -31.56 7.22
C GLY A 100 18.81 -31.75 8.00
N THR A 101 19.88 -32.24 7.37
CA THR A 101 21.21 -32.39 8.01
C THR A 101 22.15 -31.22 7.72
N GLY A 102 21.74 -30.28 6.87
CA GLY A 102 22.53 -29.12 6.45
C GLY A 102 22.07 -27.78 7.00
N GLY A 103 22.30 -26.74 6.21
CA GLY A 103 22.05 -25.34 6.53
C GLY A 103 23.23 -24.61 7.19
N GLU A 104 23.37 -23.33 6.85
CA GLU A 104 24.44 -22.43 7.32
C GLU A 104 23.86 -21.03 7.57
N SER A 105 24.32 -20.33 8.60
CA SER A 105 23.91 -18.95 8.88
C SER A 105 24.73 -17.95 8.07
N ILE A 106 24.26 -16.70 7.97
CA ILE A 106 25.07 -15.62 7.36
C ILE A 106 26.31 -15.24 8.18
N PHE A 107 26.39 -15.72 9.43
CA PHE A 107 27.51 -15.45 10.35
C PHE A 107 28.53 -16.60 10.36
N GLY A 108 28.40 -17.57 9.44
CA GLY A 108 29.16 -18.82 9.41
C GLY A 108 28.30 -20.03 9.79
N ALA A 109 28.93 -21.13 10.19
CA ALA A 109 28.25 -22.42 10.40
C ALA A 109 27.02 -22.33 11.32
N LYS A 110 27.17 -21.71 12.51
CA LYS A 110 26.11 -21.58 13.52
C LYS A 110 26.23 -20.26 14.31
N PHE A 111 25.16 -19.84 14.98
CA PHE A 111 25.15 -18.71 15.92
C PHE A 111 24.38 -19.01 17.23
N PRO A 112 24.67 -18.28 18.32
CA PRO A 112 24.03 -18.47 19.63
C PRO A 112 22.52 -18.24 19.65
N ASP A 113 21.85 -18.76 20.69
CA ASP A 113 20.45 -18.41 20.99
C ASP A 113 20.40 -16.96 21.48
N GLU A 114 19.62 -16.11 20.80
CA GLU A 114 19.63 -14.67 21.07
C GLU A 114 18.87 -14.32 22.36
N ASN A 115 17.65 -14.80 22.50
CA ASN A 115 16.90 -14.87 23.77
C ASN A 115 15.67 -15.80 23.61
N PHE A 116 14.93 -16.02 24.70
CA PHE A 116 13.72 -16.83 24.73
C PHE A 116 12.50 -16.08 25.30
N ASN A 117 12.46 -14.76 25.11
CA ASN A 117 11.39 -13.93 25.67
C ASN A 117 10.04 -14.23 25.01
N LEU A 118 10.07 -14.48 23.70
CA LEU A 118 8.92 -14.84 22.88
C LEU A 118 8.60 -16.34 23.00
N LYS A 119 7.31 -16.68 22.97
CA LYS A 119 6.78 -18.03 23.24
C LYS A 119 6.03 -18.60 22.04
N HIS A 120 5.94 -19.93 21.97
CA HIS A 120 5.24 -20.64 20.90
C HIS A 120 3.72 -20.69 21.17
N THR A 121 3.07 -19.53 21.08
CA THR A 121 1.70 -19.29 21.55
C THR A 121 0.61 -19.91 20.68
N GLY A 122 0.87 -20.26 19.43
CA GLY A 122 -0.14 -20.82 18.54
C GLY A 122 0.35 -21.03 17.11
N PRO A 123 -0.55 -21.39 16.19
CA PRO A 123 -0.24 -21.59 14.77
C PRO A 123 0.35 -20.34 14.13
N GLY A 124 1.23 -20.54 13.14
CA GLY A 124 1.86 -19.48 12.37
C GLY A 124 3.10 -18.87 13.03
N VAL A 125 3.45 -19.24 14.27
CA VAL A 125 4.68 -18.77 14.92
C VAL A 125 5.91 -19.35 14.21
N LEU A 126 6.85 -18.47 13.84
CA LEU A 126 8.12 -18.79 13.19
C LEU A 126 9.24 -18.86 14.23
N SER A 127 10.03 -19.95 14.18
CA SER A 127 11.06 -20.24 15.17
C SER A 127 12.26 -20.99 14.58
N MET A 128 13.43 -20.82 15.19
CA MET A 128 14.68 -21.43 14.71
C MET A 128 14.73 -22.93 15.04
N ALA A 129 15.05 -23.75 14.05
CA ALA A 129 15.45 -25.14 14.30
C ALA A 129 16.93 -25.18 14.71
N ASN A 130 17.26 -26.05 15.65
CA ASN A 130 18.63 -26.21 16.16
C ASN A 130 18.89 -27.68 16.58
N ALA A 131 20.15 -27.98 16.89
CA ALA A 131 20.62 -29.29 17.36
C ALA A 131 21.14 -29.22 18.81
N GLY A 132 20.48 -28.41 19.64
CA GLY A 132 20.88 -28.09 21.01
C GLY A 132 21.29 -26.62 21.21
N PRO A 133 21.68 -26.24 22.44
CA PRO A 133 21.95 -24.85 22.78
C PRO A 133 22.98 -24.20 21.85
N ASN A 134 22.72 -22.98 21.39
CA ASN A 134 23.60 -22.15 20.57
C ASN A 134 23.99 -22.76 19.22
N THR A 135 23.07 -23.51 18.58
CA THR A 135 23.31 -24.15 17.28
C THR A 135 22.32 -23.68 16.20
N ASN A 136 21.97 -22.40 16.21
CA ASN A 136 21.11 -21.81 15.18
C ASN A 136 21.87 -21.70 13.85
N GLY A 137 21.25 -22.10 12.74
CA GLY A 137 21.83 -22.03 11.40
C GLY A 137 20.87 -21.30 10.45
N SER A 138 20.42 -21.98 9.41
CA SER A 138 19.37 -21.49 8.50
C SER A 138 18.04 -22.20 8.63
N GLN A 139 18.00 -23.37 9.28
CA GLN A 139 16.77 -24.13 9.40
C GLN A 139 15.79 -23.44 10.35
N PHE A 140 14.51 -23.49 9.99
CA PHE A 140 13.41 -22.88 10.72
C PHE A 140 12.19 -23.78 10.68
N PHE A 141 11.23 -23.52 11.56
CA PHE A 141 9.90 -24.13 11.48
C PHE A 141 8.79 -23.11 11.71
N ILE A 142 7.64 -23.37 11.10
CA ILE A 142 6.37 -22.67 11.33
C ILE A 142 5.45 -23.64 12.05
N THR A 143 4.95 -23.22 13.21
CA THR A 143 4.02 -24.02 14.01
C THR A 143 2.63 -24.07 13.38
N THR A 144 1.91 -25.18 13.56
CA THR A 144 0.50 -25.32 13.12
C THR A 144 -0.47 -25.49 14.29
N VAL A 145 0.07 -25.62 15.50
CA VAL A 145 -0.62 -25.66 16.80
C VAL A 145 0.22 -24.92 17.84
N THR A 146 -0.31 -24.71 19.05
CA THR A 146 0.50 -24.24 20.18
C THR A 146 1.53 -25.31 20.58
N THR A 147 2.81 -24.93 20.66
CA THR A 147 3.92 -25.87 20.96
C THR A 147 4.76 -25.39 22.15
N SER A 148 4.13 -25.13 23.30
CA SER A 148 4.79 -24.55 24.48
C SER A 148 5.95 -25.38 25.05
N TRP A 149 6.01 -26.68 24.76
CA TRP A 149 7.15 -27.54 25.14
C TRP A 149 8.46 -27.21 24.41
N LEU A 150 8.41 -26.37 23.37
CA LEU A 150 9.57 -25.84 22.65
C LEU A 150 10.11 -24.52 23.25
N ASP A 151 9.39 -23.94 24.21
CA ASP A 151 9.82 -22.70 24.87
C ASP A 151 11.16 -22.89 25.59
N ASN A 152 12.00 -21.86 25.51
CA ASN A 152 13.37 -21.84 26.05
C ASN A 152 14.33 -22.84 25.39
N ARG A 153 13.94 -23.43 24.25
CA ARG A 153 14.79 -24.32 23.44
C ARG A 153 14.97 -23.82 22.01
N HIS A 154 13.95 -23.14 21.48
CA HIS A 154 13.95 -22.59 20.12
C HIS A 154 13.61 -21.09 20.18
N VAL A 155 14.40 -20.29 19.47
CA VAL A 155 14.23 -18.83 19.41
C VAL A 155 13.06 -18.51 18.48
N VAL A 156 11.97 -17.96 19.02
CA VAL A 156 10.85 -17.40 18.24
C VAL A 156 11.28 -16.04 17.70
N PHE A 157 11.07 -15.81 16.39
CA PHE A 157 11.54 -14.58 15.75
C PHE A 157 10.58 -13.99 14.69
N GLY A 158 9.38 -14.56 14.53
CA GLY A 158 8.37 -13.98 13.66
C GLY A 158 7.02 -14.71 13.74
N LYS A 159 6.11 -14.31 12.86
CA LYS A 159 4.85 -15.03 12.59
C LYS A 159 4.43 -14.86 11.14
N VAL A 160 3.67 -15.83 10.63
CA VAL A 160 2.94 -15.68 9.38
C VAL A 160 1.87 -14.59 9.58
N ILE A 161 1.84 -13.62 8.66
CA ILE A 161 0.87 -12.51 8.66
C ILE A 161 -0.13 -12.61 7.51
N GLU A 162 0.23 -13.29 6.41
CA GLU A 162 -0.66 -13.63 5.29
C GLU A 162 -0.27 -15.01 4.74
N GLY A 163 -1.23 -15.77 4.20
CA GLY A 163 -0.97 -17.10 3.62
C GLY A 163 -1.00 -18.26 4.62
N MET A 164 -1.72 -18.13 5.75
CA MET A 164 -1.90 -19.26 6.69
C MET A 164 -2.72 -20.42 6.10
N ASP A 165 -3.57 -20.15 5.11
CA ASP A 165 -4.24 -21.17 4.31
C ASP A 165 -3.23 -22.00 3.49
N VAL A 166 -2.19 -21.36 2.95
CA VAL A 166 -1.07 -22.06 2.28
C VAL A 166 -0.30 -22.94 3.26
N VAL A 167 0.00 -22.43 4.46
CA VAL A 167 0.63 -23.22 5.54
C VAL A 167 -0.21 -24.43 5.92
N THR A 168 -1.53 -24.26 6.03
CA THR A 168 -2.48 -25.33 6.32
C THR A 168 -2.53 -26.37 5.20
N ALA A 169 -2.49 -25.93 3.94
CA ALA A 169 -2.40 -26.82 2.79
C ALA A 169 -1.08 -27.62 2.76
N MET A 170 0.05 -26.98 3.12
CA MET A 170 1.33 -27.67 3.26
C MET A 170 1.30 -28.72 4.36
N GLU A 171 0.71 -28.40 5.52
CA GLU A 171 0.55 -29.32 6.64
C GLU A 171 -0.21 -30.59 6.24
N ALA A 172 -1.28 -30.46 5.44
CA ALA A 172 -2.10 -31.58 4.99
C ALA A 172 -1.34 -32.62 4.15
N ILE A 173 -0.19 -32.23 3.56
CA ILE A 173 0.70 -33.09 2.77
C ILE A 173 1.73 -33.81 3.69
N GLY A 174 1.81 -33.42 4.96
CA GLY A 174 2.72 -33.99 5.94
C GLY A 174 2.42 -35.45 6.28
N THR A 175 3.35 -36.08 6.98
CA THR A 175 3.15 -37.42 7.53
C THR A 175 3.61 -37.48 8.98
N SER A 176 3.21 -38.52 9.71
CA SER A 176 3.65 -38.73 11.11
C SER A 176 5.18 -38.89 11.23
N SER A 177 5.85 -39.39 10.19
CA SER A 177 7.31 -39.46 10.12
C SER A 177 7.99 -38.12 9.83
N GLY A 178 7.20 -37.12 9.40
CA GLY A 178 7.67 -35.83 8.94
C GLY A 178 8.02 -35.78 7.45
N LYS A 179 8.26 -36.90 6.76
CA LYS A 179 8.52 -36.85 5.31
C LYS A 179 7.25 -36.45 4.55
N PRO A 180 7.24 -35.36 3.76
CA PRO A 180 6.06 -34.95 2.99
C PRO A 180 5.69 -35.96 1.89
N GLN A 181 4.40 -36.08 1.57
CA GLN A 181 3.90 -36.95 0.50
C GLN A 181 4.31 -36.48 -0.90
N GLN A 182 4.51 -35.18 -1.10
CA GLN A 182 5.05 -34.60 -2.32
C GLN A 182 6.05 -33.49 -2.00
N LYS A 183 6.88 -33.11 -2.98
CA LYS A 183 7.90 -32.08 -2.79
C LYS A 183 7.25 -30.73 -2.52
N VAL A 184 7.70 -30.06 -1.46
CA VAL A 184 7.28 -28.69 -1.12
C VAL A 184 8.53 -27.80 -1.11
N THR A 185 8.62 -26.87 -2.06
CA THR A 185 9.81 -26.03 -2.25
C THR A 185 9.49 -24.55 -2.13
N ILE A 186 10.43 -23.79 -1.61
CA ILE A 186 10.45 -22.33 -1.72
C ILE A 186 10.87 -22.01 -3.16
N HIS A 187 9.90 -21.77 -4.03
CA HIS A 187 10.12 -21.44 -5.44
C HIS A 187 10.78 -20.06 -5.58
N ASP A 188 10.31 -19.09 -4.80
CA ASP A 188 10.95 -17.79 -4.66
C ASP A 188 10.89 -17.30 -3.21
N SER A 189 11.83 -16.43 -2.86
CA SER A 189 11.88 -15.79 -1.55
C SER A 189 12.46 -14.39 -1.68
N GLY A 190 12.12 -13.54 -0.73
CA GLY A 190 12.70 -12.21 -0.67
C GLY A 190 12.24 -11.43 0.54
N LEU A 191 12.91 -10.30 0.75
CA LEU A 191 12.37 -9.21 1.52
C LEU A 191 11.32 -8.52 0.64
N LEU A 192 10.16 -8.19 1.20
CA LEU A 192 9.19 -7.36 0.50
C LEU A 192 9.67 -5.91 0.55
N GLU A 193 10.64 -5.59 -0.31
CA GLU A 193 11.10 -4.22 -0.55
C GLU A 193 10.18 -3.54 -1.57
N GLY A 194 9.82 -2.28 -1.28
CA GLY A 194 8.69 -1.57 -1.91
C GLY A 194 7.61 -1.16 -0.88
N ALA A 195 7.61 -1.80 0.29
CA ALA A 195 6.86 -1.42 1.48
C ALA A 195 7.77 -0.86 2.60
N ASP A 196 9.05 -0.57 2.31
CA ASP A 196 10.07 -0.14 3.29
C ASP A 196 9.87 1.27 3.87
N MET A 197 8.80 1.96 3.46
CA MET A 197 8.35 3.24 4.03
C MET A 197 6.95 3.14 4.61
N GLY A 198 6.32 1.95 4.58
CA GLY A 198 4.89 1.79 4.72
C GLY A 198 4.04 2.37 3.58
N ALA A 199 4.66 3.08 2.62
CA ALA A 199 4.02 3.44 1.36
C ALA A 199 3.86 2.19 0.50
N ASN A 200 2.67 1.99 -0.06
CA ASN A 200 2.33 0.82 -0.89
C ASN A 200 1.63 1.24 -2.19
N THR A 201 1.44 2.54 -2.40
CA THR A 201 0.67 3.11 -3.49
C THR A 201 1.31 4.40 -3.97
N ILE A 202 1.39 4.56 -5.30
CA ILE A 202 1.84 5.78 -5.96
C ILE A 202 0.64 6.47 -6.60
N ARG A 203 0.42 7.73 -6.26
CA ARG A 203 -0.56 8.58 -6.92
C ARG A 203 0.10 9.38 -8.03
N LEU A 204 -0.39 9.22 -9.25
CA LEU A 204 0.01 10.00 -10.42
C LEU A 204 -1.01 11.09 -10.71
N TYR A 205 -0.54 12.32 -10.91
CA TYR A 205 -1.38 13.38 -11.47
C TYR A 205 -1.75 13.09 -12.93
N GLY A 206 -2.85 13.70 -13.37
CA GLY A 206 -3.26 13.65 -14.76
C GLY A 206 -2.20 14.24 -15.67
N ASN A 207 -1.68 13.40 -16.56
CA ASN A 207 -0.71 13.77 -17.58
C ASN A 207 -1.32 13.67 -18.98
N ASP A 208 -0.55 14.02 -20.00
CA ASP A 208 -0.95 13.86 -21.39
C ASP A 208 -1.36 12.40 -21.66
N PRO A 209 -2.62 12.13 -22.05
CA PRO A 209 -3.09 10.77 -22.31
C PRO A 209 -2.33 10.07 -23.45
N ASN A 210 -1.67 10.82 -24.34
CA ASN A 210 -0.87 10.25 -25.42
C ASN A 210 0.42 9.59 -24.92
N VAL A 211 0.92 10.00 -23.74
CA VAL A 211 2.09 9.38 -23.12
C VAL A 211 1.66 8.09 -22.43
N SER A 212 2.18 6.97 -22.94
CA SER A 212 1.88 5.65 -22.40
C SER A 212 2.29 5.54 -20.93
N LYS A 213 1.39 5.03 -20.09
CA LYS A 213 1.66 4.76 -18.67
C LYS A 213 2.21 3.36 -18.43
N ARG A 214 2.37 2.55 -19.49
CA ARG A 214 2.69 1.12 -19.41
C ARG A 214 3.99 0.86 -18.66
N ASP A 215 5.08 1.52 -19.07
CA ASP A 215 6.40 1.29 -18.48
C ASP A 215 6.44 1.65 -17.00
N PHE A 216 5.77 2.75 -16.63
CA PHE A 216 5.65 3.14 -15.22
C PHE A 216 4.85 2.12 -14.41
N LEU A 217 3.72 1.64 -14.94
CA LEU A 217 2.88 0.67 -14.26
C LEU A 217 3.55 -0.70 -14.12
N ASP A 218 4.35 -1.11 -15.12
CA ASP A 218 5.15 -2.34 -15.09
C ASP A 218 6.25 -2.25 -14.01
N GLU A 219 6.97 -1.13 -13.93
CA GLU A 219 8.00 -0.95 -12.90
C GLU A 219 7.39 -0.82 -11.50
N ALA A 220 6.29 -0.09 -11.36
CA ALA A 220 5.57 -0.01 -10.08
C ALA A 220 5.12 -1.40 -9.60
N MET A 221 4.62 -2.26 -10.50
CA MET A 221 4.23 -3.63 -10.15
C MET A 221 5.42 -4.47 -9.69
N LYS A 222 6.53 -4.36 -10.42
CA LYS A 222 7.77 -5.08 -10.13
C LYS A 222 8.30 -4.72 -8.74
N ASP A 223 8.17 -3.46 -8.34
CA ASP A 223 8.54 -2.95 -7.03
C ASP A 223 7.40 -3.07 -5.98
N GLY A 224 6.32 -3.80 -6.29
CA GLY A 224 5.24 -4.08 -5.34
C GLY A 224 4.28 -2.92 -5.04
N PHE A 225 4.36 -1.83 -5.80
CA PHE A 225 3.48 -0.67 -5.67
C PHE A 225 2.16 -0.84 -6.43
N SER A 226 1.08 -0.42 -5.77
CA SER A 226 -0.17 -0.07 -6.44
C SER A 226 -0.10 1.34 -7.03
N VAL A 227 -0.95 1.63 -8.02
CA VAL A 227 -1.01 2.95 -8.66
C VAL A 227 -2.44 3.49 -8.66
N ILE A 228 -2.57 4.75 -8.28
CA ILE A 228 -3.77 5.57 -8.47
C ILE A 228 -3.45 6.60 -9.53
N SER A 229 -4.13 6.57 -10.67
CA SER A 229 -3.86 7.50 -11.78
C SER A 229 -4.94 8.58 -11.87
N GLY A 230 -4.56 9.84 -12.07
CA GLY A 230 -5.48 10.91 -12.37
C GLY A 230 -5.72 11.10 -13.87
N MET A 231 -6.91 11.58 -14.23
CA MET A 231 -7.17 12.17 -15.54
C MET A 231 -6.67 13.61 -15.61
N SER A 232 -6.28 14.03 -16.81
CA SER A 232 -5.84 15.40 -17.08
C SER A 232 -7.00 16.40 -17.06
N ASP A 233 -6.72 17.61 -16.57
CA ASP A 233 -7.63 18.75 -16.61
C ASP A 233 -7.85 19.32 -18.02
N TYR A 234 -7.15 18.76 -19.03
CA TYR A 234 -7.27 19.15 -20.43
C TYR A 234 -8.71 19.13 -20.95
N GLY A 235 -9.44 18.03 -20.71
CA GLY A 235 -10.84 17.92 -21.14
C GLY A 235 -11.79 18.83 -20.35
N PHE A 236 -11.40 19.25 -19.15
CA PHE A 236 -12.26 20.02 -18.25
C PHE A 236 -12.14 21.53 -18.46
N ILE A 237 -10.90 22.04 -18.51
CA ILE A 237 -10.62 23.50 -18.48
C ILE A 237 -9.43 23.96 -19.34
N GLN A 238 -8.48 23.09 -19.70
CA GLN A 238 -7.23 23.54 -20.36
C GLN A 238 -7.21 23.38 -21.88
N GLY A 239 -8.03 22.48 -22.43
CA GLY A 239 -8.06 22.19 -23.86
C GLY A 239 -8.65 23.32 -24.72
N PRO A 240 -8.58 23.21 -26.06
CA PRO A 240 -9.16 24.20 -26.96
C PRO A 240 -10.69 24.28 -26.84
N THR A 241 -11.32 23.11 -26.66
CA THR A 241 -12.77 22.90 -26.51
C THR A 241 -13.07 22.14 -25.21
N PRO A 242 -12.74 22.72 -24.04
CA PRO A 242 -12.95 22.08 -22.76
C PRO A 242 -14.44 22.12 -22.39
N CYS A 243 -14.90 21.17 -21.57
CA CYS A 243 -16.32 21.10 -21.23
C CYS A 243 -16.84 22.29 -20.42
N GLU A 244 -15.96 23.07 -19.77
CA GLU A 244 -16.32 24.38 -19.19
C GLU A 244 -17.05 25.27 -20.21
N LYS A 245 -16.62 25.26 -21.49
CA LYS A 245 -17.25 26.05 -22.56
C LYS A 245 -18.56 25.46 -23.07
N ASP A 246 -18.87 24.22 -22.73
CA ASP A 246 -20.12 23.52 -23.08
C ASP A 246 -21.03 23.35 -21.85
N ASN A 247 -21.12 24.42 -21.03
CA ASN A 247 -21.97 24.44 -19.85
C ASN A 247 -21.75 23.23 -18.92
N TRP A 248 -20.50 22.77 -18.85
CA TRP A 248 -20.05 21.61 -18.10
C TRP A 248 -20.74 20.28 -18.47
N TYR A 249 -21.14 20.13 -19.74
CA TYR A 249 -21.36 18.82 -20.32
C TYR A 249 -20.01 18.21 -20.69
N CYS A 250 -19.52 17.27 -19.88
CA CYS A 250 -18.14 16.75 -20.00
C CYS A 250 -18.07 15.37 -20.64
N PHE A 251 -19.17 14.86 -21.21
CA PHE A 251 -19.19 13.49 -21.74
C PHE A 251 -18.15 13.31 -22.85
N ASP A 252 -18.18 14.17 -23.87
CA ASP A 252 -17.38 13.95 -25.09
C ASP A 252 -15.87 14.08 -24.79
N GLN A 253 -15.47 15.15 -24.08
CA GLN A 253 -14.06 15.39 -23.74
C GLN A 253 -13.49 14.31 -22.81
N VAL A 254 -14.28 13.82 -21.85
CA VAL A 254 -13.84 12.74 -20.94
C VAL A 254 -13.81 11.41 -21.67
N TYR A 255 -14.80 11.12 -22.51
CA TYR A 255 -14.82 9.90 -23.34
C TYR A 255 -13.56 9.83 -24.20
N GLU A 256 -13.24 10.89 -24.94
CA GLU A 256 -12.06 10.95 -25.80
C GLU A 256 -10.77 10.80 -25.00
N SER A 257 -10.59 11.59 -23.94
CA SER A 257 -9.38 11.54 -23.11
C SER A 257 -9.18 10.17 -22.46
N TYR A 258 -10.27 9.57 -21.95
CA TYR A 258 -10.20 8.28 -21.29
C TYR A 258 -9.98 7.13 -22.27
N MET A 259 -10.61 7.17 -23.45
CA MET A 259 -10.38 6.23 -24.52
C MET A 259 -8.90 6.15 -24.92
N VAL A 260 -8.21 7.30 -24.98
CA VAL A 260 -6.77 7.35 -25.22
C VAL A 260 -6.01 6.73 -24.05
N ASN A 261 -6.33 7.10 -22.80
CA ASN A 261 -5.69 6.49 -21.62
C ASN A 261 -5.82 4.96 -21.57
N LEU A 262 -7.01 4.42 -21.88
CA LEU A 262 -7.24 2.99 -21.96
C LEU A 262 -6.28 2.35 -22.96
N LYS A 263 -6.20 2.90 -24.17
CA LYS A 263 -5.31 2.42 -25.23
C LYS A 263 -3.82 2.64 -24.96
N HIS A 264 -3.47 3.64 -24.14
CA HIS A 264 -2.10 4.09 -23.88
C HIS A 264 -1.67 3.76 -22.45
N GLY A 265 -1.72 2.46 -22.12
CA GLY A 265 -1.05 1.89 -20.95
C GLY A 265 -1.91 1.59 -19.73
N LEU A 266 -3.13 2.15 -19.61
CA LEU A 266 -4.01 1.75 -18.49
C LEU A 266 -4.53 0.32 -18.65
N THR A 267 -4.64 -0.18 -19.88
CA THR A 267 -5.12 -1.55 -20.18
C THR A 267 -4.09 -2.39 -20.92
N ILE A 268 -4.30 -3.69 -20.85
CA ILE A 268 -3.51 -4.78 -21.44
C ILE A 268 -4.44 -5.76 -22.17
N ASN A 269 -3.88 -6.84 -22.72
CA ASN A 269 -4.64 -7.91 -23.36
C ASN A 269 -5.58 -7.37 -24.45
N ASN A 270 -5.02 -6.64 -25.41
CA ASN A 270 -5.78 -5.96 -26.47
C ASN A 270 -6.87 -5.03 -25.90
N PHE A 271 -6.51 -4.29 -24.86
CA PHE A 271 -7.33 -3.30 -24.17
C PHE A 271 -8.52 -3.84 -23.35
N THR A 272 -8.59 -5.15 -23.12
CA THR A 272 -9.75 -5.76 -22.44
C THR A 272 -9.60 -5.87 -20.93
N SER A 273 -8.40 -5.65 -20.39
CA SER A 273 -8.12 -5.78 -18.95
C SER A 273 -7.30 -4.61 -18.44
N TYR A 274 -7.60 -4.07 -17.26
CA TYR A 274 -6.70 -3.08 -16.66
C TYR A 274 -5.35 -3.69 -16.28
N HIS A 275 -4.34 -2.84 -16.27
CA HIS A 275 -3.05 -3.14 -15.68
C HIS A 275 -3.20 -3.55 -14.21
N PRO A 276 -2.67 -4.70 -13.74
CA PRO A 276 -2.90 -5.15 -12.36
C PRO A 276 -2.34 -4.22 -11.27
N ALA A 277 -1.34 -3.40 -11.60
CA ALA A 277 -0.83 -2.34 -10.71
C ALA A 277 -1.81 -1.19 -10.50
N LEU A 278 -2.67 -0.89 -11.48
CA LEU A 278 -3.65 0.19 -11.38
C LEU A 278 -4.79 -0.26 -10.46
N LYS A 279 -5.02 0.49 -9.37
CA LYS A 279 -6.08 0.19 -8.39
C LYS A 279 -7.22 1.19 -8.41
N ALA A 280 -6.95 2.44 -8.76
CA ALA A 280 -7.98 3.44 -8.91
C ALA A 280 -7.66 4.47 -9.98
N LEU A 281 -8.70 5.10 -10.53
CA LEU A 281 -8.61 6.27 -11.38
C LEU A 281 -9.34 7.47 -10.76
N ILE A 282 -8.66 8.62 -10.67
CA ILE A 282 -9.26 9.90 -10.28
C ILE A 282 -9.82 10.55 -11.55
N ILE A 283 -11.15 10.59 -11.68
CA ILE A 283 -11.85 11.19 -12.82
C ILE A 283 -11.61 12.70 -12.86
N SER A 284 -11.67 13.35 -11.68
CA SER A 284 -11.40 14.77 -11.54
C SER A 284 -10.83 15.05 -10.15
N ASN A 285 -9.76 15.85 -10.10
CA ASN A 285 -9.19 16.36 -8.86
C ASN A 285 -9.75 17.75 -8.59
N GLU A 286 -10.34 17.97 -7.42
CA GLU A 286 -10.88 19.24 -6.93
C GLU A 286 -11.85 19.93 -7.90
N PRO A 287 -12.85 19.22 -8.45
CA PRO A 287 -13.81 19.84 -9.38
C PRO A 287 -14.60 20.96 -8.71
N ASP A 288 -14.68 20.99 -7.38
CA ASP A 288 -15.35 22.03 -6.62
C ASP A 288 -14.63 23.40 -6.64
N LEU A 289 -13.33 23.42 -6.96
CA LEU A 289 -12.61 24.65 -7.27
C LEU A 289 -12.78 25.10 -8.72
N LYS A 290 -12.94 24.13 -9.64
CA LYS A 290 -12.93 24.35 -11.09
C LYS A 290 -14.30 24.66 -11.66
N VAL A 291 -15.31 23.88 -11.27
CA VAL A 291 -16.66 23.96 -11.85
C VAL A 291 -17.42 25.15 -11.28
N LYS A 292 -17.67 26.15 -12.13
CA LYS A 292 -18.43 27.36 -11.78
C LYS A 292 -19.57 27.60 -12.79
N PRO A 293 -20.77 27.99 -12.30
CA PRO A 293 -21.22 27.98 -10.89
C PRO A 293 -21.31 26.55 -10.32
N ARG A 294 -21.30 26.42 -8.98
CA ARG A 294 -21.39 25.12 -8.26
C ARG A 294 -22.58 24.27 -8.71
N SER A 295 -23.68 24.89 -9.13
CA SER A 295 -24.85 24.17 -9.65
C SER A 295 -24.53 23.26 -10.84
N LEU A 296 -23.42 23.50 -11.55
CA LEU A 296 -23.01 22.70 -12.71
C LEU A 296 -22.08 21.53 -12.35
N THR A 297 -21.62 21.42 -11.09
CA THR A 297 -20.72 20.32 -10.69
C THR A 297 -21.38 18.95 -10.87
N CYS A 298 -22.69 18.85 -10.64
CA CYS A 298 -23.41 17.60 -10.88
C CYS A 298 -23.46 17.23 -12.36
N ARG A 299 -23.76 18.18 -13.24
CA ARG A 299 -23.74 17.93 -14.69
C ARG A 299 -22.36 17.49 -15.15
N ALA A 300 -21.31 18.18 -14.69
CA ALA A 300 -19.93 17.84 -15.01
C ALA A 300 -19.60 16.40 -14.60
N MET A 301 -19.73 16.08 -13.32
CA MET A 301 -19.24 14.81 -12.79
C MET A 301 -20.08 13.61 -13.22
N VAL A 302 -21.41 13.76 -13.35
CA VAL A 302 -22.28 12.67 -13.82
C VAL A 302 -22.04 12.38 -15.31
N SER A 303 -21.89 13.42 -16.15
CA SER A 303 -21.60 13.21 -17.58
C SER A 303 -20.18 12.64 -17.80
N SER A 304 -19.20 13.06 -17.00
CA SER A 304 -17.87 12.44 -16.99
C SER A 304 -17.92 10.97 -16.59
N TRP A 305 -18.67 10.63 -15.54
CA TRP A 305 -18.80 9.25 -15.09
C TRP A 305 -19.48 8.36 -16.12
N ASP A 306 -20.54 8.85 -16.77
CA ASP A 306 -21.19 8.11 -17.85
C ASP A 306 -20.26 7.89 -19.06
N ALA A 307 -19.40 8.86 -19.37
CA ALA A 307 -18.42 8.74 -20.44
C ALA A 307 -17.36 7.65 -20.17
N ILE A 308 -16.90 7.53 -18.91
CA ILE A 308 -16.00 6.44 -18.49
C ILE A 308 -16.63 5.07 -18.76
N LEU A 309 -17.88 4.89 -18.32
CA LEU A 309 -18.63 3.64 -18.50
C LEU A 309 -18.86 3.32 -19.97
N GLN A 310 -19.19 4.34 -20.77
CA GLN A 310 -19.38 4.15 -22.20
C GLN A 310 -18.07 3.74 -22.89
N ALA A 311 -16.95 4.37 -22.55
CA ALA A 311 -15.64 4.03 -23.12
C ALA A 311 -15.20 2.60 -22.77
N GLU A 312 -15.39 2.16 -21.53
CA GLU A 312 -15.13 0.76 -21.13
C GLU A 312 -16.00 -0.21 -21.93
N LYS A 313 -17.29 0.10 -22.06
CA LYS A 313 -18.25 -0.72 -22.81
C LYS A 313 -17.89 -0.83 -24.29
N ASP A 314 -17.52 0.28 -24.92
CA ASP A 314 -17.18 0.32 -26.34
C ASP A 314 -15.86 -0.41 -26.65
N LEU A 315 -14.92 -0.44 -25.70
CA LEU A 315 -13.68 -1.22 -25.81
C LEU A 315 -13.78 -2.66 -25.31
N GLY A 316 -14.83 -3.02 -24.56
CA GLY A 316 -14.95 -4.34 -23.95
C GLY A 316 -14.02 -4.56 -22.75
N VAL A 317 -13.71 -3.51 -21.98
CA VAL A 317 -12.87 -3.59 -20.78
C VAL A 317 -13.63 -4.31 -19.66
N THR A 318 -13.17 -5.49 -19.27
CA THR A 318 -13.85 -6.33 -18.25
C THR A 318 -12.89 -6.97 -17.25
N GLY A 319 -11.62 -7.19 -17.63
CA GLY A 319 -10.62 -7.79 -16.76
C GLY A 319 -10.01 -6.80 -15.76
N ASN A 320 -9.69 -7.30 -14.56
CA ASN A 320 -9.03 -6.55 -13.48
C ASN A 320 -9.73 -5.23 -13.12
N PRO A 321 -11.01 -5.24 -12.71
CA PRO A 321 -11.74 -4.01 -12.44
C PRO A 321 -11.03 -3.14 -11.39
N ILE A 322 -10.96 -1.84 -11.68
CA ILE A 322 -10.41 -0.82 -10.79
C ILE A 322 -11.52 -0.01 -10.11
N ALA A 323 -11.15 0.69 -9.04
CA ALA A 323 -12.00 1.70 -8.42
C ALA A 323 -11.94 3.04 -9.19
N PHE A 324 -12.95 3.88 -8.98
CA PHE A 324 -12.97 5.26 -9.44
C PHE A 324 -13.22 6.21 -8.29
N THR A 325 -12.76 7.45 -8.45
CA THR A 325 -13.06 8.52 -7.51
C THR A 325 -13.17 9.88 -8.20
N VAL A 326 -13.85 10.78 -7.52
CA VAL A 326 -13.73 12.23 -7.68
C VAL A 326 -13.16 12.75 -6.38
N THR A 327 -11.97 13.34 -6.44
CA THR A 327 -11.26 13.80 -5.23
C THR A 327 -11.65 15.24 -4.95
N PHE A 328 -12.50 15.48 -3.95
CA PHE A 328 -12.96 16.84 -3.61
C PHE A 328 -11.98 17.59 -2.71
N THR A 329 -12.04 18.92 -2.67
CA THR A 329 -11.31 19.64 -1.61
C THR A 329 -11.96 19.45 -0.23
N PHE A 330 -11.18 19.70 0.82
CA PHE A 330 -11.68 19.92 2.17
C PHE A 330 -12.29 21.32 2.38
N ALA A 331 -12.87 21.94 1.34
CA ALA A 331 -13.67 23.15 1.50
C ALA A 331 -15.08 22.81 2.01
N SER A 332 -15.73 23.75 2.70
CA SER A 332 -17.13 23.57 3.12
C SER A 332 -18.09 24.09 2.08
N TRP A 333 -18.91 23.20 1.53
CA TRP A 333 -20.07 23.52 0.68
C TRP A 333 -21.34 23.86 1.50
N GLY A 334 -21.28 23.83 2.83
CA GLY A 334 -22.45 24.04 3.69
C GLY A 334 -22.10 24.04 5.19
N ALA A 335 -22.98 23.45 6.01
CA ALA A 335 -23.01 23.57 7.47
C ALA A 335 -21.93 22.75 8.23
N GLY A 336 -20.67 22.81 7.81
CA GLY A 336 -19.52 22.36 8.61
C GLY A 336 -19.14 20.88 8.48
N ALA A 337 -19.29 20.30 7.28
CA ALA A 337 -18.76 18.99 6.91
C ALA A 337 -18.03 19.07 5.56
N PRO A 338 -16.82 19.67 5.54
CA PRO A 338 -16.01 19.82 4.33
C PRO A 338 -15.69 18.47 3.69
N GLY A 339 -15.63 18.42 2.36
CA GLY A 339 -15.46 17.20 1.56
C GLY A 339 -16.68 16.26 1.58
N LEU A 340 -17.26 16.00 2.76
CA LEU A 340 -18.40 15.09 2.91
C LEU A 340 -19.65 15.60 2.19
N SER A 341 -19.93 16.91 2.28
CA SER A 341 -21.10 17.50 1.63
C SER A 341 -21.02 17.38 0.10
N GLN A 342 -19.82 17.55 -0.45
CA GLN A 342 -19.53 17.36 -1.87
C GLN A 342 -19.83 15.93 -2.34
N MET A 343 -19.34 14.94 -1.59
CA MET A 343 -19.56 13.52 -1.88
C MET A 343 -21.05 13.17 -1.81
N GLN A 344 -21.76 13.70 -0.81
CA GLN A 344 -23.21 13.52 -0.67
C GLN A 344 -23.96 14.14 -1.85
N ASP A 345 -23.63 15.37 -2.24
CA ASP A 345 -24.23 16.04 -3.38
C ASP A 345 -24.01 15.24 -4.67
N PHE A 346 -22.79 14.75 -4.90
CA PHE A 346 -22.50 13.92 -6.07
C PHE A 346 -23.33 12.62 -6.08
N TYR A 347 -23.42 11.91 -4.95
CA TYR A 347 -24.29 10.75 -4.82
C TYR A 347 -25.77 11.08 -5.10
N HIS A 348 -26.29 12.20 -4.56
CA HIS A 348 -27.66 12.64 -4.84
C HIS A 348 -27.89 12.90 -6.32
N CYS A 349 -26.90 13.48 -7.00
CA CYS A 349 -26.97 13.76 -8.42
C CYS A 349 -26.97 12.50 -9.29
N LEU A 350 -26.30 11.43 -8.85
CA LEU A 350 -26.34 10.12 -9.51
C LEU A 350 -27.68 9.40 -9.35
N LYS A 351 -28.41 9.64 -8.25
CA LYS A 351 -29.74 9.04 -8.03
C LYS A 351 -30.80 9.55 -9.00
N ASN A 352 -30.73 10.83 -9.36
CA ASN A 352 -31.73 11.51 -10.18
C ASN A 352 -31.05 12.41 -11.23
N PRO A 353 -30.29 11.83 -12.19
CA PRO A 353 -29.46 12.61 -13.10
C PRO A 353 -30.29 13.49 -14.05
N GLY A 354 -31.52 13.10 -14.37
CA GLY A 354 -32.43 13.90 -15.22
C GLY A 354 -33.04 15.13 -14.55
N ALA A 355 -32.93 15.27 -13.22
CA ALA A 355 -33.46 16.40 -12.48
C ALA A 355 -32.40 17.50 -12.30
N ALA A 356 -32.85 18.73 -12.00
CA ALA A 356 -31.95 19.76 -11.50
C ALA A 356 -31.28 19.29 -10.19
N PRO A 357 -29.98 19.58 -9.97
CA PRO A 357 -29.13 20.49 -10.75
C PRO A 357 -28.36 19.82 -11.91
N THR A 358 -28.50 18.50 -12.11
CA THR A 358 -27.74 17.76 -13.12
C THR A 358 -28.25 18.00 -14.54
N LEU A 359 -29.57 17.88 -14.75
CA LEU A 359 -30.25 18.03 -16.06
C LEU A 359 -29.57 17.23 -17.19
N TYR A 360 -29.22 15.97 -16.91
CA TYR A 360 -28.49 15.08 -17.80
C TYR A 360 -29.17 13.72 -17.90
N THR A 361 -29.21 13.12 -19.09
CA THR A 361 -29.74 11.76 -19.28
C THR A 361 -28.57 10.81 -19.57
N PRO A 362 -28.15 9.98 -18.60
CA PRO A 362 -27.06 9.04 -18.83
C PRO A 362 -27.42 7.98 -19.87
N LYS A 363 -26.40 7.54 -20.60
CA LYS A 363 -26.44 6.41 -21.53
C LYS A 363 -26.28 5.07 -20.80
N ASN A 364 -25.67 5.07 -19.61
CA ASN A 364 -25.42 3.88 -18.78
C ASN A 364 -26.03 4.01 -17.37
N ASP A 365 -26.08 2.89 -16.63
CA ASP A 365 -26.54 2.86 -15.24
C ASP A 365 -25.46 3.40 -14.28
N VAL A 366 -25.36 4.72 -14.24
CA VAL A 366 -24.36 5.46 -13.47
C VAL A 366 -24.44 5.22 -11.96
N LEU A 367 -25.65 5.00 -11.42
CA LEU A 367 -25.86 4.76 -9.99
C LEU A 367 -25.41 3.36 -9.59
N LYS A 368 -25.76 2.34 -10.38
CA LYS A 368 -25.30 0.98 -10.14
C LYS A 368 -23.77 0.91 -10.18
N ALA A 369 -23.16 1.46 -11.22
CA ALA A 369 -21.71 1.44 -11.35
C ALA A 369 -21.00 2.21 -10.22
N TYR A 370 -21.58 3.32 -9.74
CA TYR A 370 -21.08 4.03 -8.57
C TYR A 370 -21.09 3.14 -7.32
N ASN A 371 -22.19 2.44 -7.05
CA ASN A 371 -22.28 1.56 -5.88
C ASN A 371 -21.28 0.39 -5.92
N GLU A 372 -20.91 -0.06 -7.12
CA GLU A 372 -20.03 -1.22 -7.31
C GLU A 372 -18.54 -0.85 -7.36
N ARG A 373 -18.19 0.34 -7.87
CA ARG A 373 -16.80 0.68 -8.25
C ARG A 373 -16.28 2.00 -7.70
N PHE A 374 -17.06 2.77 -6.94
CA PHE A 374 -16.59 4.04 -6.42
C PHE A 374 -15.95 3.91 -5.03
N VAL A 375 -14.89 4.68 -4.84
CA VAL A 375 -14.30 4.99 -3.54
C VAL A 375 -14.31 6.51 -3.42
N ASN A 376 -14.72 7.06 -2.29
CA ASN A 376 -14.69 8.51 -2.11
C ASN A 376 -13.28 8.98 -1.72
N SER A 377 -12.89 10.18 -2.15
CA SER A 377 -11.65 10.80 -1.70
C SER A 377 -11.72 12.31 -1.58
N PHE A 378 -10.79 12.87 -0.81
CA PHE A 378 -10.64 14.30 -0.66
C PHE A 378 -9.18 14.71 -0.47
N ASN A 379 -8.87 15.97 -0.79
CA ASN A 379 -7.58 16.60 -0.54
C ASN A 379 -7.68 17.56 0.65
N THR A 380 -6.65 17.62 1.49
CA THR A 380 -6.65 18.48 2.66
C THR A 380 -5.25 18.90 3.08
N ASN A 381 -5.14 20.17 3.49
CA ASN A 381 -4.01 20.70 4.24
C ASN A 381 -4.33 20.90 5.75
N ASN A 382 -5.45 20.37 6.21
CA ASN A 382 -5.89 20.46 7.59
C ASN A 382 -5.24 19.37 8.44
N PRO A 383 -4.96 19.63 9.72
CA PRO A 383 -4.37 18.65 10.62
C PRO A 383 -5.32 17.49 10.92
N ALA A 384 -4.76 16.38 11.38
CA ALA A 384 -5.48 15.12 11.62
C ALA A 384 -6.70 15.30 12.53
N ALA A 385 -6.58 16.12 13.57
CA ALA A 385 -7.67 16.40 14.51
C ALA A 385 -8.90 17.02 13.84
N ASP A 386 -8.69 17.93 12.87
CA ASP A 386 -9.79 18.57 12.14
C ASP A 386 -10.39 17.64 11.10
N VAL A 387 -9.55 16.89 10.37
CA VAL A 387 -10.01 15.85 9.43
C VAL A 387 -10.88 14.83 10.14
N LYS A 388 -10.45 14.34 11.31
CA LYS A 388 -11.19 13.39 12.12
C LYS A 388 -12.56 13.94 12.52
N ARG A 389 -12.56 15.10 13.19
CA ARG A 389 -13.77 15.71 13.79
C ARG A 389 -14.78 16.19 12.74
N LEU A 390 -14.30 16.77 11.64
CA LEU A 390 -15.16 17.42 10.65
C LEU A 390 -15.64 16.47 9.56
N LEU A 391 -14.88 15.41 9.26
CA LEU A 391 -15.20 14.47 8.18
C LEU A 391 -15.32 13.03 8.67
N ILE A 392 -14.24 12.42 9.18
CA ILE A 392 -14.20 10.97 9.47
C ILE A 392 -15.29 10.54 10.46
N ASP A 393 -15.47 11.27 11.57
CA ASP A 393 -16.49 11.00 12.59
C ASP A 393 -17.94 11.09 12.04
N LYS A 394 -18.13 11.79 10.92
CA LYS A 394 -19.43 11.99 10.27
C LYS A 394 -19.64 11.08 9.06
N TYR A 395 -18.56 10.62 8.43
CA TYR A 395 -18.59 9.87 7.18
C TYR A 395 -19.35 8.55 7.31
N ALA A 396 -19.12 7.83 8.41
CA ALA A 396 -19.74 6.53 8.67
C ALA A 396 -21.28 6.59 8.55
N ARG A 397 -21.91 7.65 9.08
CA ARG A 397 -23.37 7.81 9.03
C ARG A 397 -23.93 7.97 7.62
N SER A 398 -23.14 8.54 6.71
CA SER A 398 -23.60 8.87 5.35
C SER A 398 -23.39 7.73 4.38
N PHE A 399 -22.21 7.09 4.44
CA PHE A 399 -21.78 6.13 3.43
C PHE A 399 -21.57 4.72 3.99
N TRP A 400 -20.87 4.59 5.12
CA TRP A 400 -20.46 3.27 5.59
C TRP A 400 -21.58 2.46 6.27
N ASN A 401 -22.38 3.13 7.10
CA ASN A 401 -23.50 2.51 7.81
C ASN A 401 -24.79 2.51 6.98
N SER A 402 -24.72 2.95 5.72
CA SER A 402 -25.82 2.85 4.77
C SER A 402 -25.65 1.59 3.91
N ALA A 403 -26.61 1.33 3.01
CA ALA A 403 -26.52 0.23 2.06
C ALA A 403 -25.35 0.39 1.06
N LEU A 404 -24.75 1.58 0.97
CA LEU A 404 -23.70 1.91 0.02
C LEU A 404 -22.34 1.31 0.40
N LYS A 405 -21.96 1.38 1.68
CA LYS A 405 -20.66 0.92 2.20
C LYS A 405 -19.44 1.43 1.40
N ILE A 406 -19.48 2.69 0.96
CA ILE A 406 -18.42 3.27 0.11
C ILE A 406 -17.18 3.60 0.96
N PRO A 407 -15.99 3.04 0.64
CA PRO A 407 -14.75 3.35 1.33
C PRO A 407 -14.27 4.80 1.09
N LEU A 408 -13.27 5.23 1.86
CA LEU A 408 -12.71 6.57 1.80
C LEU A 408 -11.19 6.55 1.86
N PHE A 409 -10.51 7.40 1.09
CA PHE A 409 -9.09 7.71 1.30
C PHE A 409 -8.80 9.21 1.15
N ILE A 410 -7.63 9.65 1.63
CA ILE A 410 -7.16 11.04 1.38
C ILE A 410 -6.30 11.05 0.11
N GLY A 411 -6.72 11.82 -0.88
CA GLY A 411 -6.02 11.96 -2.15
C GLY A 411 -4.71 12.73 -2.00
N GLU A 412 -4.71 13.77 -1.18
CA GLU A 412 -3.55 14.62 -0.88
C GLU A 412 -3.65 15.06 0.59
N TYR A 413 -2.70 14.64 1.42
CA TYR A 413 -2.64 14.95 2.84
C TYR A 413 -1.31 15.60 3.17
N HIS A 414 -1.33 16.83 3.70
CA HIS A 414 -0.19 17.42 4.38
C HIS A 414 -0.57 18.76 5.05
N SER A 415 -0.48 18.84 6.38
CA SER A 415 -0.66 20.13 7.07
C SER A 415 0.66 20.87 7.28
N THR A 416 0.84 21.99 6.57
CA THR A 416 2.05 22.84 6.69
C THR A 416 2.04 23.77 7.92
N TYR A 417 1.04 23.62 8.80
CA TYR A 417 0.86 24.43 10.02
C TYR A 417 1.03 23.63 11.31
N LYS A 418 1.27 22.32 11.21
CA LYS A 418 1.52 21.42 12.34
C LYS A 418 2.83 20.67 12.10
N ALA A 419 3.46 20.23 13.20
CA ALA A 419 4.65 19.40 13.10
C ALA A 419 4.30 18.07 12.42
N VAL A 420 4.79 17.86 11.19
CA VAL A 420 4.42 16.71 10.36
C VAL A 420 4.60 15.36 11.06
N ARG A 421 5.65 15.19 11.85
CA ARG A 421 5.88 13.95 12.61
C ARG A 421 4.72 13.63 13.55
N GLN A 422 4.24 14.61 14.31
CA GLN A 422 3.14 14.38 15.25
C GLN A 422 1.80 14.27 14.52
N ASP A 423 1.56 15.13 13.53
CA ASP A 423 0.31 15.14 12.77
C ASP A 423 0.11 13.82 11.99
N LEU A 424 1.19 13.23 11.45
CA LEU A 424 1.16 11.92 10.81
C LEU A 424 0.89 10.79 11.82
N LYS A 425 1.47 10.85 13.03
CA LYS A 425 1.14 9.88 14.10
C LYS A 425 -0.35 9.92 14.45
N ASP A 426 -0.89 11.12 14.60
CA ASP A 426 -2.30 11.32 14.92
C ASP A 426 -3.19 10.78 13.79
N MET A 427 -2.83 11.03 12.53
CA MET A 427 -3.57 10.50 11.38
C MET A 427 -3.48 8.97 11.26
N MET A 428 -2.30 8.38 11.51
CA MET A 428 -2.14 6.93 11.49
C MET A 428 -2.88 6.23 12.64
N ALA A 429 -3.03 6.89 13.78
CA ALA A 429 -3.92 6.43 14.84
C ALA A 429 -5.40 6.45 14.41
N VAL A 430 -5.83 7.44 13.62
CA VAL A 430 -7.17 7.44 13.00
C VAL A 430 -7.30 6.30 11.98
N ALA A 431 -6.30 6.08 11.12
CA ALA A 431 -6.31 5.01 10.13
C ALA A 431 -6.35 3.60 10.75
N SER A 432 -5.72 3.42 11.91
CA SER A 432 -5.66 2.11 12.60
C SER A 432 -6.86 1.86 13.53
N ASP A 433 -7.74 2.84 13.71
CA ASP A 433 -8.88 2.75 14.60
C ASP A 433 -9.99 1.91 13.97
N GLN A 434 -10.31 0.77 14.58
CA GLN A 434 -11.34 -0.16 14.12
C GLN A 434 -12.75 0.46 14.03
N ARG A 435 -12.98 1.63 14.62
CA ARG A 435 -14.23 2.40 14.46
C ARG A 435 -14.39 2.99 13.06
N TYR A 436 -13.31 3.11 12.28
CA TYR A 436 -13.32 3.66 10.93
C TYR A 436 -12.86 2.63 9.88
N PRO A 437 -13.50 1.45 9.77
CA PRO A 437 -13.06 0.38 8.86
C PRO A 437 -13.23 0.73 7.37
N PHE A 438 -13.87 1.87 7.07
CA PHE A 438 -14.01 2.42 5.72
C PHE A 438 -12.80 3.23 5.26
N PHE A 439 -11.92 3.63 6.19
CA PHE A 439 -10.81 4.52 5.86
C PHE A 439 -9.61 3.70 5.37
N MET A 440 -9.28 3.84 4.08
CA MET A 440 -8.30 3.01 3.39
C MET A 440 -6.87 3.52 3.51
N GLY A 441 -6.67 4.80 3.84
CA GLY A 441 -5.35 5.44 3.93
C GLY A 441 -5.29 6.81 3.30
N LEU A 442 -4.07 7.26 3.01
CA LEU A 442 -3.78 8.59 2.50
C LEU A 442 -2.61 8.57 1.51
N ASN A 443 -2.57 9.56 0.62
CA ASN A 443 -1.39 9.89 -0.18
C ASN A 443 -0.91 11.30 0.21
N PHE A 444 0.38 11.56 0.07
CA PHE A 444 0.95 12.88 0.33
C PHE A 444 0.82 13.80 -0.87
N PHE A 445 0.82 15.11 -0.60
CA PHE A 445 0.55 16.16 -1.58
C PHE A 445 1.57 16.14 -2.73
N GLU A 446 2.86 16.40 -2.45
CA GLU A 446 3.88 16.50 -3.49
C GLU A 446 5.16 15.74 -3.12
N PHE A 447 5.60 14.89 -4.06
CA PHE A 447 6.86 14.20 -3.92
C PHE A 447 8.04 15.19 -4.04
N SER A 448 8.02 16.06 -5.05
CA SER A 448 9.07 17.07 -5.28
C SER A 448 8.56 18.49 -5.05
N VAL A 449 9.41 19.38 -4.54
CA VAL A 449 9.10 20.81 -4.39
C VAL A 449 8.76 21.46 -5.73
N ARG A 450 7.66 22.23 -5.76
CA ARG A 450 7.18 22.95 -6.95
C ARG A 450 7.82 24.31 -7.14
N TYR A 451 9.09 24.29 -7.54
CA TYR A 451 9.81 25.51 -7.91
C TYR A 451 9.14 26.29 -9.06
N ASP A 452 8.36 25.61 -9.92
CA ASP A 452 7.60 26.22 -11.02
C ASP A 452 6.43 27.11 -10.55
N LYS A 453 5.83 26.77 -9.40
CA LYS A 453 4.66 27.50 -8.85
C LYS A 453 5.07 28.62 -7.89
N GLY A 454 6.16 28.40 -7.14
CA GLY A 454 6.58 29.34 -6.10
C GLY A 454 5.59 29.46 -4.93
N GLY A 455 5.78 30.47 -4.09
CA GLY A 455 4.81 30.84 -3.04
C GLY A 455 4.56 29.74 -2.01
N SER A 456 3.28 29.57 -1.62
CA SER A 456 2.89 28.59 -0.60
C SER A 456 3.03 27.14 -1.05
N GLU A 457 2.97 26.87 -2.35
CA GLU A 457 3.05 25.51 -2.93
C GLU A 457 4.40 24.85 -2.63
N MET A 458 5.48 25.64 -2.56
CA MET A 458 6.81 25.14 -2.23
C MET A 458 6.91 24.47 -0.85
N ASN A 459 5.93 24.68 0.04
CA ASN A 459 5.93 24.06 1.37
C ASN A 459 5.46 22.61 1.36
N PHE A 460 4.89 22.09 0.27
CA PHE A 460 4.26 20.77 0.25
C PHE A 460 5.16 19.63 -0.25
N GLY A 461 6.31 19.95 -0.83
CA GLY A 461 7.24 18.98 -1.41
C GLY A 461 8.05 18.23 -0.35
N ALA A 462 8.06 16.90 -0.43
CA ALA A 462 8.86 16.04 0.43
C ALA A 462 10.37 16.09 0.11
N PHE A 463 10.73 16.30 -1.17
CA PHE A 463 12.12 16.37 -1.62
C PHE A 463 12.38 17.59 -2.52
N GLY A 464 13.54 18.23 -2.33
CA GLY A 464 14.05 19.29 -3.19
C GLY A 464 15.20 18.79 -4.07
N TYR A 465 15.64 19.62 -5.01
CA TYR A 465 16.82 19.29 -5.82
C TYR A 465 18.10 19.35 -4.98
N GLY A 466 18.92 18.31 -5.07
CA GLY A 466 20.27 18.29 -4.54
C GLY A 466 21.27 18.97 -5.49
N ASN A 467 22.55 18.72 -5.25
CA ASN A 467 23.66 19.31 -5.99
C ASN A 467 24.26 18.40 -7.08
N CYS A 468 23.64 17.26 -7.35
CA CYS A 468 24.17 16.24 -8.25
C CYS A 468 23.26 16.10 -9.47
N LEU A 469 23.77 16.49 -10.63
CA LEU A 469 23.11 16.24 -11.92
C LEU A 469 23.28 14.75 -12.25
N LEU A 470 22.16 14.05 -12.43
CA LEU A 470 22.15 12.61 -12.73
C LEU A 470 22.14 12.34 -14.23
N SER A 471 21.33 13.11 -14.97
CA SER A 471 21.17 12.97 -16.42
C SER A 471 20.39 14.16 -16.99
N ASN A 472 20.10 14.10 -18.28
CA ASN A 472 19.14 14.96 -18.95
C ASN A 472 18.04 14.11 -19.59
N MET A 473 16.81 14.61 -19.60
CA MET A 473 15.64 13.99 -20.22
C MET A 473 15.13 14.91 -21.32
N ASN A 474 14.89 14.37 -22.51
CA ASN A 474 14.10 15.08 -23.51
C ASN A 474 12.62 14.84 -23.24
N PHE A 475 11.87 15.91 -23.05
CA PHE A 475 10.42 15.85 -22.86
C PHE A 475 9.76 16.96 -23.68
N SER A 476 8.86 16.57 -24.59
CA SER A 476 8.14 17.49 -25.47
C SER A 476 9.02 18.42 -26.31
N GLY A 477 10.23 17.97 -26.68
CA GLY A 477 11.19 18.74 -27.48
C GLY A 477 12.15 19.60 -26.67
N ASP A 478 11.91 19.74 -25.36
CA ASP A 478 12.80 20.45 -24.44
C ASP A 478 13.70 19.46 -23.68
N VAL A 479 14.88 19.92 -23.28
CA VAL A 479 15.82 19.13 -22.48
C VAL A 479 15.76 19.59 -21.03
N TYR A 480 15.39 18.68 -20.14
CA TYR A 480 15.28 18.89 -18.70
C TYR A 480 16.42 18.19 -17.97
N SER A 481 17.07 18.91 -17.06
CA SER A 481 18.06 18.32 -16.16
C SER A 481 17.40 17.49 -15.07
N ILE A 482 17.90 16.28 -14.87
CA ILE A 482 17.45 15.35 -13.84
C ILE A 482 18.45 15.41 -12.69
N TRP A 483 18.01 15.93 -11.55
CA TRP A 483 18.83 16.09 -10.35
C TRP A 483 18.56 14.98 -9.35
N ASN A 484 19.54 14.69 -8.50
CA ASN A 484 19.27 13.93 -7.30
C ASN A 484 18.28 14.71 -6.41
N LEU A 485 17.42 14.01 -5.68
CA LEU A 485 16.54 14.66 -4.71
C LEU A 485 17.09 14.47 -3.30
N VAL A 486 16.92 15.50 -2.48
CA VAL A 486 17.30 15.51 -1.06
C VAL A 486 16.08 15.86 -0.21
N PRO A 487 15.92 15.26 0.98
CA PRO A 487 14.84 15.63 1.89
C PRO A 487 14.79 17.13 2.16
N THR A 488 13.60 17.71 2.07
CA THR A 488 13.36 19.10 2.45
C THR A 488 12.75 19.18 3.83
N LYS A 489 13.25 20.11 4.64
CA LYS A 489 12.66 20.39 5.94
C LYS A 489 11.25 20.96 5.73
N ASP A 490 10.27 20.40 6.42
CA ASP A 490 8.94 20.97 6.44
C ASP A 490 8.97 22.37 7.08
N LYS A 491 7.99 23.19 6.71
CA LYS A 491 7.74 24.50 7.30
C LYS A 491 7.64 24.44 8.83
N VAL A 492 7.07 23.36 9.38
CA VAL A 492 7.01 23.13 10.82
C VAL A 492 7.49 21.71 11.15
N GLY A 493 8.64 21.58 11.81
CA GLY A 493 9.15 20.30 12.30
C GLY A 493 10.25 19.69 11.42
N ASP A 494 10.21 18.37 11.28
CA ASP A 494 11.18 17.56 10.53
C ASP A 494 10.81 17.48 9.05
N SER A 495 11.65 16.85 8.23
CA SER A 495 11.30 16.52 6.85
C SER A 495 10.22 15.42 6.78
N MET A 496 9.43 15.43 5.70
CA MET A 496 8.34 14.46 5.50
C MET A 496 8.83 13.01 5.48
N ASP A 497 9.97 12.74 4.85
CA ASP A 497 10.59 11.40 4.81
C ASP A 497 10.97 10.88 6.21
N ALA A 498 11.51 11.75 7.07
CA ALA A 498 11.86 11.41 8.44
C ALA A 498 10.61 11.16 9.29
N ALA A 499 9.54 11.93 9.06
CA ALA A 499 8.25 11.71 9.70
C ALA A 499 7.61 10.39 9.26
N ILE A 500 7.63 10.06 7.96
CA ILE A 500 7.15 8.79 7.43
C ILE A 500 7.94 7.63 8.04
N ALA A 501 9.27 7.68 8.01
CA ALA A 501 10.13 6.64 8.59
C ALA A 501 9.83 6.40 10.08
N ASP A 502 9.62 7.47 10.85
CA ASP A 502 9.28 7.36 12.27
C ASP A 502 7.94 6.65 12.53
N VAL A 503 6.93 6.92 11.70
CA VAL A 503 5.59 6.36 11.90
C VAL A 503 5.51 4.90 11.46
N TYR A 504 6.36 4.48 10.51
CA TYR A 504 6.43 3.10 10.03
C TYR A 504 7.51 2.23 10.70
N GLY A 505 8.27 2.78 11.67
CA GLY A 505 9.05 2.02 12.65
C GLY A 505 10.55 1.88 12.35
N ALA A 506 11.28 1.23 13.26
CA ALA A 506 12.76 1.24 13.34
C ALA A 506 13.50 0.51 12.20
N GLY A 507 12.79 -0.08 11.23
CA GLY A 507 13.34 -0.64 9.99
C GLY A 507 13.14 0.26 8.75
N ALA A 508 12.30 1.30 8.85
CA ALA A 508 12.10 2.25 7.76
C ALA A 508 13.31 3.18 7.66
N VAL A 509 14.06 3.08 6.58
CA VAL A 509 15.16 4.00 6.27
C VAL A 509 14.54 5.26 5.67
N PRO A 510 15.01 6.49 6.04
CA PRO A 510 14.62 7.71 5.34
C PRO A 510 14.74 7.51 3.82
N LEU A 511 13.83 8.09 3.04
CA LEU A 511 13.74 7.87 1.60
C LEU A 511 15.06 8.28 0.94
N ARG A 512 15.90 7.29 0.64
CA ARG A 512 17.17 7.46 -0.06
C ARG A 512 16.95 7.04 -1.49
N LEU A 513 16.83 8.00 -2.39
CA LEU A 513 16.99 7.71 -3.81
C LEU A 513 18.36 7.06 -4.00
N LYS A 514 18.40 5.90 -4.67
CA LYS A 514 19.64 5.19 -4.96
C LYS A 514 20.63 6.17 -5.60
N SER A 515 21.82 6.29 -5.00
CA SER A 515 22.88 7.14 -5.53
C SER A 515 23.35 6.56 -6.87
N SER A 516 23.04 7.23 -7.98
CA SER A 516 23.78 7.10 -9.22
C SER A 516 25.02 8.00 -9.18
N ASN A 517 26.05 7.63 -9.94
CA ASN A 517 27.23 8.48 -10.10
C ASN A 517 26.80 9.82 -10.71
N CYS A 518 27.14 10.94 -10.06
CA CYS A 518 26.88 12.28 -10.60
C CYS A 518 27.57 12.43 -11.95
N MET A 519 26.87 13.02 -12.92
CA MET A 519 27.54 13.54 -14.10
C MET A 519 28.44 14.71 -13.69
N ASP A 520 29.68 14.70 -14.16
CA ASP A 520 30.61 15.78 -13.92
C ASP A 520 30.08 17.04 -14.62
N ALA A 521 29.80 18.10 -13.88
CA ALA A 521 29.17 19.33 -14.39
C ALA A 521 30.10 20.17 -15.30
N SER A 522 31.17 19.58 -15.83
CA SER A 522 32.23 20.23 -16.59
C SER A 522 32.18 19.99 -18.11
N LEU A 523 31.14 19.33 -18.64
CA LEU A 523 30.98 19.09 -20.08
C LEU A 523 29.61 19.55 -20.57
N GLY A 524 29.48 20.85 -20.84
CA GLY A 524 28.24 21.42 -21.37
C GLY A 524 28.25 22.93 -21.60
N ALA A 525 29.39 23.50 -21.98
CA ALA A 525 29.45 24.82 -22.60
C ALA A 525 30.29 24.70 -23.88
N SER A 526 29.61 24.51 -25.00
CA SER A 526 30.12 24.80 -26.35
C SER A 526 28.95 25.22 -27.23
#